data_AF-A0A9X9F4Q6-F1
#
_entry.id   AF-A0A9X9F4Q6-F1
#
_cell.length_a   1.000
_cell.length_b   1.000
_cell.length_c   1.000
_cell.angle_alpha   90.00
_cell.angle_beta   90.00
_cell.angle_gamma   90.00
#
_symmetry.space_group_name_H-M   'P 1'
#
loop_
_entity.id
_entity.type
_entity.pdbx_description
1 polymer ?
#
loop_
_entity_poly.entity_id
_entity_poly.type
_entity_poly.pdbx_seq_one_letter_code
_entity_poly.pdbx_strand_id
1 'polypeptide(L)'
;MKKLSKVMSFCLAASMLVITGCETSEHKVQVNETIEQLDEAPEVTEKEAKKIVRKSVDGIANAFSEMEKENGWSRNNPGDLETAKKGVKGLVSEKFVENQLPELLANFNRSRETDMLPFPNYFQTEIRFSSSQDKENLTVHTLSLEDEIGHAAQEWEFHLVYKEGEWLMDKWSFVFPEDLKLTKEEANRILKMPDDKNVS
;
A
#
# COMPACT_ATOMS: atom_id res chain seq x y z
N MET A 1 23.68 -44.89 -54.97
CA MET A 1 25.01 -44.79 -54.32
C MET A 1 24.84 -45.23 -52.87
N LYS A 2 25.59 -46.20 -52.33
CA LYS A 2 26.90 -46.06 -51.65
C LYS A 2 26.87 -45.00 -50.52
N LYS A 3 27.28 -45.27 -49.26
CA LYS A 3 27.59 -46.55 -48.54
C LYS A 3 27.91 -46.22 -47.05
N LEU A 4 27.64 -47.14 -46.11
CA LEU A 4 28.30 -47.35 -44.77
C LEU A 4 28.33 -46.15 -43.77
N SER A 5 27.93 -46.19 -42.48
CA SER A 5 27.87 -47.18 -41.37
C SER A 5 29.05 -47.16 -40.38
N LYS A 6 28.75 -46.89 -39.09
CA LYS A 6 29.43 -47.35 -37.85
C LYS A 6 28.45 -47.08 -36.68
N VAL A 7 28.12 -47.95 -35.70
CA VAL A 7 28.74 -49.18 -35.16
C VAL A 7 30.06 -48.87 -34.43
N MET A 8 30.29 -49.08 -33.13
CA MET A 8 29.55 -49.76 -32.03
C MET A 8 29.65 -48.85 -30.74
N SER A 9 29.30 -49.18 -29.49
CA SER A 9 29.32 -50.46 -28.75
C SER A 9 28.51 -50.41 -27.42
N PHE A 10 28.01 -51.57 -26.98
CA PHE A 10 28.10 -52.17 -25.62
C PHE A 10 28.33 -51.27 -24.39
N CYS A 11 27.70 -51.45 -23.23
CA CYS A 11 26.67 -52.40 -22.74
C CYS A 11 26.17 -51.88 -21.34
N LEU A 12 25.47 -52.54 -20.40
CA LEU A 12 24.91 -53.88 -20.05
C LEU A 12 23.72 -53.56 -19.07
N ALA A 13 22.76 -54.40 -18.66
CA ALA A 13 22.47 -55.83 -18.82
C ALA A 13 20.94 -56.06 -18.79
N ALA A 14 20.48 -57.26 -19.15
CA ALA A 14 19.07 -57.67 -19.05
C ALA A 14 18.83 -58.66 -17.90
N SER A 15 17.71 -58.51 -17.20
CA SER A 15 17.01 -59.50 -16.34
C SER A 15 15.73 -58.85 -15.82
N MET A 16 14.54 -59.43 -15.72
CA MET A 16 13.87 -60.62 -16.27
C MET A 16 12.46 -60.59 -15.64
N LEU A 17 11.41 -60.98 -16.37
CA LEU A 17 10.11 -61.54 -15.91
C LEU A 17 9.57 -61.11 -14.52
N VAL A 18 8.55 -60.26 -14.41
CA VAL A 18 7.11 -60.57 -14.65
C VAL A 18 6.57 -61.73 -13.81
N ILE A 19 5.77 -61.40 -12.79
CA ILE A 19 4.56 -62.13 -12.39
C ILE A 19 3.45 -61.08 -12.17
N THR A 20 2.22 -61.41 -12.57
CA THR A 20 1.04 -60.53 -12.56
C THR A 20 0.13 -60.76 -11.34
N GLY A 21 -0.44 -59.68 -10.82
CA GLY A 21 -1.83 -59.65 -10.33
C GLY A 21 -2.09 -60.00 -8.87
N CYS A 22 -2.41 -58.96 -8.09
CA CYS A 22 -3.62 -58.96 -7.25
C CYS A 22 -4.12 -57.52 -7.07
N GLU A 23 -5.42 -57.35 -6.86
CA GLU A 23 -6.07 -56.03 -6.83
C GLU A 23 -6.09 -55.45 -5.41
N THR A 24 -5.67 -54.19 -5.27
CA THR A 24 -6.17 -53.27 -4.23
C THR A 24 -5.85 -51.84 -4.66
N SER A 25 -6.89 -51.05 -4.96
CA SER A 25 -6.76 -49.69 -5.48
C SER A 25 -6.58 -48.66 -4.36
N GLU A 26 -5.42 -48.68 -3.69
CA GLU A 26 -5.01 -47.53 -2.88
C GLU A 26 -4.66 -46.34 -3.79
N HIS A 27 -5.66 -45.49 -4.02
CA HIS A 27 -5.48 -44.22 -4.70
C HIS A 27 -4.68 -43.28 -3.79
N LYS A 28 -3.35 -43.38 -3.83
CA LYS A 28 -2.44 -42.42 -3.17
C LYS A 28 -2.53 -41.08 -3.90
N VAL A 29 -3.56 -40.32 -3.53
CA VAL A 29 -3.65 -38.89 -3.82
C VAL A 29 -2.39 -38.26 -3.27
N GLN A 30 -1.54 -37.75 -4.16
CA GLN A 30 -0.55 -36.75 -3.76
C GLN A 30 -1.36 -35.54 -3.33
N VAL A 31 -1.56 -35.39 -2.01
CA VAL A 31 -2.03 -34.14 -1.44
C VAL A 31 -0.90 -33.15 -1.68
N ASN A 32 -1.00 -32.44 -2.79
CA ASN A 32 -0.09 -31.37 -3.13
C ASN A 32 -0.48 -30.19 -2.24
N GLU A 33 -0.06 -30.25 -0.97
CA GLU A 33 -0.24 -29.17 -0.01
C GLU A 33 0.53 -27.95 -0.50
N THR A 34 -0.14 -27.15 -1.33
CA THR A 34 0.12 -25.72 -1.43
C THR A 34 -0.20 -25.16 -0.06
N ILE A 35 0.80 -25.20 0.82
CA ILE A 35 0.79 -24.46 2.07
C ILE A 35 0.72 -22.99 1.66
N GLU A 36 -0.48 -22.42 1.73
CA GLU A 36 -0.65 -20.98 1.76
C GLU A 36 0.06 -20.50 3.02
N GLN A 37 1.32 -20.08 2.85
CA GLN A 37 1.96 -19.22 3.81
C GLN A 37 1.16 -17.92 3.79
N LEU A 38 0.22 -17.80 4.72
CA LEU A 38 -0.31 -16.51 5.15
C LEU A 38 0.90 -15.70 5.57
N ASP A 39 1.28 -14.71 4.74
CA ASP A 39 2.37 -13.78 5.04
C ASP A 39 1.96 -13.00 6.30
N GLU A 40 2.46 -13.44 7.46
CA GLU A 40 2.32 -12.72 8.71
C GLU A 40 2.97 -11.34 8.54
N ALA A 41 2.24 -10.30 8.96
CA ALA A 41 2.70 -8.93 8.75
C ALA A 41 4.07 -8.70 9.41
N PRO A 42 5.07 -8.20 8.66
CA PRO A 42 6.40 -7.99 9.21
C PRO A 42 6.34 -6.97 10.34
N GLU A 43 7.21 -7.14 11.36
CA GLU A 43 7.34 -6.17 12.44
C GLU A 43 7.85 -4.84 11.89
N VAL A 44 7.10 -3.76 12.11
CA VAL A 44 7.36 -2.44 11.54
C VAL A 44 8.08 -1.55 12.56
N THR A 45 9.34 -1.19 12.29
CA THR A 45 10.02 -0.15 13.10
C THR A 45 9.44 1.23 12.82
N GLU A 46 9.61 2.20 13.73
CA GLU A 46 9.19 3.61 13.52
C GLU A 46 9.66 4.16 12.17
N LYS A 47 10.91 3.84 11.79
CA LYS A 47 11.53 4.26 10.53
C LYS A 47 10.88 3.65 9.29
N GLU A 48 10.26 2.48 9.42
CA GLU A 48 9.47 1.85 8.36
C GLU A 48 8.04 2.36 8.36
N ALA A 49 7.42 2.56 9.53
CA ALA A 49 6.09 3.18 9.63
C ALA A 49 6.05 4.55 8.94
N LYS A 50 7.08 5.39 9.14
CA LYS A 50 7.27 6.68 8.45
C LYS A 50 7.29 6.55 6.92
N LYS A 51 7.99 5.53 6.40
CA LYS A 51 8.05 5.26 4.95
C LYS A 51 6.74 4.70 4.41
N ILE A 52 6.10 3.81 5.16
CA ILE A 52 4.85 3.15 4.80
C ILE A 52 3.74 4.19 4.66
N VAL A 53 3.48 5.00 5.70
CA VAL A 53 2.42 6.02 5.65
C VAL A 53 2.67 7.03 4.52
N ARG A 54 3.94 7.41 4.28
CA ARG A 54 4.30 8.32 3.18
C ARG A 54 4.10 7.68 1.81
N LYS A 55 4.60 6.45 1.56
CA LYS A 55 4.36 5.70 0.31
C LYS A 55 2.87 5.56 0.03
N SER A 56 2.05 5.23 1.03
CA SER A 56 0.61 5.01 0.85
C SER A 56 -0.12 6.31 0.51
N VAL A 57 0.14 7.42 1.21
CA VAL A 57 -0.47 8.72 0.89
C VAL A 57 -0.01 9.25 -0.46
N ASP A 58 1.31 9.29 -0.71
CA ASP A 58 1.88 9.74 -1.97
C ASP A 58 1.37 8.88 -3.14
N GLY A 59 1.23 7.56 -2.95
CA GLY A 59 0.67 6.64 -3.93
C GLY A 59 -0.78 6.94 -4.28
N ILE A 60 -1.63 7.22 -3.29
CA ILE A 60 -3.05 7.57 -3.51
C ILE A 60 -3.17 8.92 -4.23
N ALA A 61 -2.40 9.93 -3.82
CA ALA A 61 -2.38 11.24 -4.49
C ALA A 61 -1.90 11.13 -5.95
N ASN A 62 -0.87 10.33 -6.21
CA ASN A 62 -0.38 10.08 -7.57
C ASN A 62 -1.43 9.34 -8.43
N ALA A 63 -2.07 8.29 -7.90
CA ALA A 63 -3.12 7.57 -8.63
C ALA A 63 -4.30 8.48 -9.03
N PHE A 64 -4.68 9.44 -8.17
CA PHE A 64 -5.68 10.45 -8.51
C PHE A 64 -5.22 11.43 -9.60
N SER A 65 -3.94 11.84 -9.59
CA SER A 65 -3.33 12.68 -10.62
C SER A 65 -3.24 11.97 -11.98
N GLU A 66 -2.85 10.69 -11.98
CA GLU A 66 -2.83 9.84 -13.18
C GLU A 66 -4.25 9.64 -13.75
N MET A 67 -5.23 9.29 -12.90
CA MET A 67 -6.62 9.17 -13.34
C MET A 67 -7.19 10.48 -13.91
N GLU A 68 -6.88 11.64 -13.33
CA GLU A 68 -7.29 12.93 -13.88
C GLU A 68 -6.75 13.16 -15.29
N LYS A 69 -5.45 12.91 -15.47
CA LYS A 69 -4.76 13.07 -16.74
C LYS A 69 -5.26 12.09 -17.81
N GLU A 70 -5.50 10.83 -17.45
CA GLU A 70 -5.94 9.80 -18.40
C GLU A 70 -7.40 9.95 -18.81
N ASN A 71 -8.29 10.32 -17.88
CA ASN A 71 -9.73 10.41 -18.11
C ASN A 71 -10.19 11.84 -18.45
N GLY A 72 -9.26 12.79 -18.54
CA GLY A 72 -9.55 14.20 -18.83
C GLY A 72 -10.44 14.85 -17.76
N TRP A 73 -10.26 14.48 -16.49
CA TRP A 73 -11.10 15.00 -15.42
C TRP A 73 -10.88 16.51 -15.25
N SER A 74 -11.96 17.24 -15.01
CA SER A 74 -11.97 18.69 -14.94
C SER A 74 -13.27 19.19 -14.31
N ARG A 75 -13.41 20.51 -14.11
CA ARG A 75 -14.66 21.12 -13.61
C ARG A 75 -15.91 20.78 -14.44
N ASN A 76 -15.74 20.50 -15.74
CA ASN A 76 -16.83 20.13 -16.65
C ASN A 76 -16.94 18.61 -16.89
N ASN A 77 -16.01 17.83 -16.33
CA ASN A 77 -15.93 16.36 -16.44
C ASN A 77 -15.43 15.81 -15.09
N PRO A 78 -16.24 15.86 -14.01
CA PRO A 78 -15.81 15.48 -12.68
C PRO A 78 -15.48 13.98 -12.61
N GLY A 79 -14.55 13.61 -11.73
CA GLY A 79 -14.13 12.23 -11.58
C GLY A 79 -15.22 11.33 -11.00
N ASP A 80 -15.32 10.11 -11.53
CA ASP A 80 -16.34 9.13 -11.17
C ASP A 80 -15.80 8.03 -10.23
N LEU A 81 -16.70 7.45 -9.44
CA LEU A 81 -16.33 6.48 -8.40
C LEU A 81 -15.89 5.12 -8.96
N GLU A 82 -16.39 4.70 -10.12
CA GLU A 82 -16.05 3.40 -10.71
C GLU A 82 -14.70 3.40 -11.41
N THR A 83 -14.22 4.56 -11.85
CA THR A 83 -12.83 4.77 -12.25
C THR A 83 -11.94 4.95 -11.03
N ALA A 84 -12.34 5.78 -10.05
CA ALA A 84 -11.59 5.98 -8.80
C ALA A 84 -11.28 4.65 -8.09
N LYS A 85 -12.28 3.77 -7.94
CA LYS A 85 -12.15 2.40 -7.39
C LYS A 85 -11.07 1.55 -8.07
N LYS A 86 -10.83 1.74 -9.37
CA LYS A 86 -9.85 0.97 -10.14
C LYS A 86 -8.44 1.51 -9.94
N GLY A 87 -8.27 2.84 -9.97
CA GLY A 87 -6.96 3.47 -9.81
C GLY A 87 -6.37 3.33 -8.41
N VAL A 88 -7.21 3.28 -7.35
CA VAL A 88 -6.72 3.05 -5.98
C VAL A 88 -6.53 1.57 -5.62
N LYS A 89 -6.83 0.63 -6.52
CA LYS A 89 -6.75 -0.81 -6.23
C LYS A 89 -5.30 -1.21 -5.91
N GLY A 90 -5.08 -1.83 -4.75
CA GLY A 90 -3.74 -2.20 -4.26
C GLY A 90 -3.03 -1.09 -3.48
N LEU A 91 -3.64 0.09 -3.32
CA LEU A 91 -3.15 1.16 -2.46
C LEU A 91 -3.97 1.29 -1.16
N VAL A 92 -5.23 0.84 -1.19
CA VAL A 92 -6.23 1.01 -0.13
C VAL A 92 -7.01 -0.28 0.13
N SER A 93 -7.61 -0.39 1.33
CA SER A 93 -8.50 -1.51 1.68
C SER A 93 -9.88 -1.39 1.05
N GLU A 94 -10.64 -2.49 1.02
CA GLU A 94 -12.06 -2.50 0.63
C GLU A 94 -12.90 -1.55 1.51
N LYS A 95 -12.59 -1.48 2.81
CA LYS A 95 -13.24 -0.59 3.78
C LYS A 95 -12.93 0.89 3.49
N PHE A 96 -11.73 1.24 3.03
CA PHE A 96 -11.41 2.59 2.54
C PHE A 96 -12.24 2.94 1.30
N VAL A 97 -12.36 2.00 0.34
CA VAL A 97 -13.17 2.16 -0.88
C VAL A 97 -14.64 2.42 -0.57
N GLU A 98 -15.19 1.75 0.45
CA GLU A 98 -16.58 1.93 0.88
C GLU A 98 -16.81 3.23 1.66
N ASN A 99 -15.93 3.55 2.61
CA ASN A 99 -16.22 4.55 3.64
C ASN A 99 -15.52 5.90 3.45
N GLN A 100 -14.41 5.96 2.71
CA GLN A 100 -13.56 7.15 2.62
C GLN A 100 -13.32 7.63 1.19
N LEU A 101 -13.20 6.72 0.21
CA LEU A 101 -13.04 7.08 -1.20
C LEU A 101 -14.17 7.96 -1.77
N PRO A 102 -15.47 7.79 -1.41
CA PRO A 102 -16.53 8.64 -1.96
C PRO A 102 -16.41 10.11 -1.54
N GLU A 103 -16.05 10.37 -0.27
CA GLU A 103 -15.83 11.75 0.21
C GLU A 103 -14.52 12.32 -0.33
N LEU A 104 -13.44 11.51 -0.37
CA LEU A 104 -12.17 11.91 -0.97
C LEU A 104 -12.33 12.34 -2.43
N LEU A 105 -13.11 11.59 -3.22
CA LEU A 105 -13.45 11.93 -4.60
C LEU A 105 -14.32 13.19 -4.70
N ALA A 106 -15.30 13.38 -3.81
CA ALA A 106 -16.10 14.60 -3.75
C ALA A 106 -15.24 15.83 -3.40
N ASN A 107 -14.25 15.67 -2.52
CA ASN A 107 -13.30 16.72 -2.15
C ASN A 107 -12.33 17.03 -3.29
N PHE A 108 -11.83 16.00 -4.00
CA PHE A 108 -11.03 16.14 -5.21
C PHE A 108 -11.79 16.80 -6.37
N ASN A 109 -13.08 16.52 -6.53
CA ASN A 109 -13.90 17.21 -7.53
C ASN A 109 -14.12 18.70 -7.18
N ARG A 110 -14.12 19.04 -5.87
CA ARG A 110 -14.21 20.43 -5.39
C ARG A 110 -12.89 21.19 -5.36
N SER A 111 -11.73 20.52 -5.22
CA SER A 111 -10.42 21.20 -5.16
C SER A 111 -10.16 22.08 -6.37
N ARG A 112 -10.69 21.70 -7.54
CA ARG A 112 -10.65 22.45 -8.81
C ARG A 112 -11.37 23.81 -8.79
N GLU A 113 -11.98 24.19 -7.67
CA GLU A 113 -12.57 25.52 -7.44
C GLU A 113 -11.83 26.32 -6.35
N THR A 114 -10.84 25.72 -5.69
CA THR A 114 -10.17 26.27 -4.48
C THR A 114 -8.64 26.09 -4.46
N ASP A 115 -8.07 25.36 -5.43
CA ASP A 115 -6.69 24.87 -5.52
C ASP A 115 -6.19 23.97 -4.36
N MET A 116 -6.93 23.89 -3.24
CA MET A 116 -6.66 23.03 -2.09
C MET A 116 -6.70 21.52 -2.39
N LEU A 117 -5.57 20.82 -2.26
CA LEU A 117 -5.51 19.36 -2.45
C LEU A 117 -6.18 18.59 -1.29
N PRO A 118 -7.03 17.57 -1.55
CA PRO A 118 -7.78 16.85 -0.52
C PRO A 118 -6.98 15.72 0.17
N PHE A 119 -5.65 15.72 0.00
CA PHE A 119 -4.75 14.64 0.42
C PHE A 119 -3.82 15.13 1.53
N PRO A 120 -3.49 14.29 2.54
CA PRO A 120 -2.60 14.67 3.64
C PRO A 120 -1.12 14.73 3.22
N ASN A 121 -0.76 15.62 2.30
CA ASN A 121 0.58 15.65 1.69
C ASN A 121 1.65 16.29 2.59
N TYR A 122 1.24 17.03 3.63
CA TYR A 122 2.10 17.94 4.41
C TYR A 122 2.32 17.55 5.88
N PHE A 123 2.06 16.29 6.28
CA PHE A 123 2.41 15.84 7.64
C PHE A 123 3.94 15.72 7.85
N GLN A 124 4.42 16.11 9.03
CA GLN A 124 5.85 16.13 9.37
C GLN A 124 6.21 15.01 10.37
N THR A 125 6.79 13.92 9.88
CA THR A 125 7.16 12.74 10.68
C THR A 125 8.27 12.97 11.72
N GLU A 126 8.94 14.12 11.70
CA GLU A 126 10.13 14.37 12.54
C GLU A 126 9.87 15.25 13.76
N ILE A 127 8.66 15.81 13.91
CA ILE A 127 8.27 16.60 15.09
C ILE A 127 7.68 15.66 16.16
N ARG A 128 6.42 15.26 15.99
CA ARG A 128 5.67 14.30 16.81
C ARG A 128 5.30 13.14 15.90
N PHE A 129 5.74 11.94 16.23
CA PHE A 129 5.42 10.73 15.49
C PHE A 129 5.38 9.54 16.45
N SER A 130 4.42 8.65 16.27
CA SER A 130 4.34 7.38 16.97
C SER A 130 3.60 6.35 16.14
N SER A 131 4.09 5.11 16.12
CA SER A 131 3.47 3.98 15.44
C SER A 131 3.22 2.82 16.40
N SER A 132 2.09 2.14 16.23
CA SER A 132 1.74 0.92 16.96
C SER A 132 1.20 -0.13 16.01
N GLN A 133 1.61 -1.39 16.19
CA GLN A 133 1.20 -2.52 15.36
C GLN A 133 0.52 -3.59 16.22
N ASP A 134 -0.62 -4.09 15.76
CA ASP A 134 -1.27 -5.32 16.24
C ASP A 134 -1.47 -6.24 15.04
N LYS A 135 -0.52 -7.18 14.87
CA LYS A 135 -0.44 -8.11 13.74
C LYS A 135 -0.50 -7.39 12.38
N GLU A 136 -1.51 -7.68 11.57
CA GLU A 136 -1.78 -7.05 10.27
C GLU A 136 -2.25 -5.59 10.35
N ASN A 137 -2.43 -4.99 11.53
CA ASN A 137 -2.93 -3.63 11.69
C ASN A 137 -1.80 -2.69 12.16
N LEU A 138 -1.52 -1.63 11.40
CA LEU A 138 -0.56 -0.58 11.75
C LEU A 138 -1.31 0.75 11.90
N THR A 139 -1.23 1.35 13.10
CA THR A 139 -1.73 2.72 13.33
C THR A 139 -0.55 3.67 13.52
N VAL A 140 -0.61 4.83 12.85
CA VAL A 140 0.42 5.87 12.86
C VAL A 140 -0.22 7.21 13.22
N HIS A 141 0.34 7.87 14.24
CA HIS A 141 -0.01 9.24 14.61
C HIS A 141 1.14 10.20 14.29
N THR A 142 0.81 11.38 13.77
CA THR A 142 1.74 12.45 13.38
C THR A 142 1.01 13.80 13.38
N LEU A 143 1.66 14.92 13.06
CA LEU A 143 0.97 16.19 12.80
C LEU A 143 1.28 16.76 11.41
N SER A 144 0.49 17.74 10.99
CA SER A 144 0.87 18.78 10.01
C SER A 144 0.72 20.15 10.66
N LEU A 145 1.81 20.89 10.82
CA LEU A 145 1.79 22.33 11.13
C LEU A 145 1.17 23.13 9.99
N GLU A 146 0.57 24.28 10.34
CA GLU A 146 0.16 25.39 9.45
C GLU A 146 -0.54 24.96 8.15
N ASP A 147 -1.87 24.86 8.19
CA ASP A 147 -2.66 24.60 6.98
C ASP A 147 -3.01 25.87 6.19
N GLU A 148 -3.41 25.68 4.93
CA GLU A 148 -3.74 26.75 3.97
C GLU A 148 -4.95 27.63 4.40
N ILE A 149 -5.68 27.23 5.46
CA ILE A 149 -6.81 27.98 6.02
C ILE A 149 -6.39 28.77 7.28
N GLY A 150 -5.19 28.51 7.81
CA GLY A 150 -4.60 29.22 8.95
C GLY A 150 -4.78 28.52 10.30
N HIS A 151 -5.09 27.22 10.33
CA HIS A 151 -5.03 26.44 11.57
C HIS A 151 -3.57 26.17 11.95
N ALA A 152 -3.23 26.36 13.23
CA ALA A 152 -1.85 26.22 13.71
C ALA A 152 -1.26 24.81 13.50
N ALA A 153 -2.09 23.78 13.61
CA ALA A 153 -1.75 22.41 13.25
C ALA A 153 -3.01 21.55 13.05
N GLN A 154 -2.80 20.37 12.49
CA GLN A 154 -3.73 19.23 12.49
C GLN A 154 -2.99 18.01 13.06
N GLU A 155 -3.59 17.28 14.00
CA GLU A 155 -3.08 15.97 14.43
C GLU A 155 -3.73 14.88 13.58
N TRP A 156 -2.90 14.04 12.95
CA TRP A 156 -3.29 13.03 11.98
C TRP A 156 -3.17 11.61 12.55
N GLU A 157 -4.13 10.77 12.21
CA GLU A 157 -4.19 9.35 12.52
C GLU A 157 -4.44 8.55 11.24
N PHE A 158 -3.52 7.65 10.92
CA PHE A 158 -3.57 6.76 9.77
C PHE A 158 -3.65 5.31 10.24
N HIS A 159 -4.56 4.53 9.67
CA HIS A 159 -4.61 3.09 9.86
C HIS A 159 -4.30 2.41 8.53
N LEU A 160 -3.41 1.42 8.58
CA LEU A 160 -3.07 0.57 7.45
C LEU A 160 -3.28 -0.90 7.83
N VAL A 161 -3.67 -1.70 6.85
CA VAL A 161 -3.84 -3.16 6.98
C VAL A 161 -2.88 -3.88 6.03
N TYR A 162 -2.21 -4.91 6.52
CA TYR A 162 -1.35 -5.77 5.72
C TYR A 162 -2.19 -6.86 5.05
N LYS A 163 -2.13 -6.95 3.72
CA LYS A 163 -2.87 -7.94 2.93
C LYS A 163 -2.08 -8.27 1.67
N GLU A 164 -1.99 -9.55 1.32
CA GLU A 164 -1.39 -10.04 0.06
C GLU A 164 0.06 -9.51 -0.19
N GLY A 165 0.84 -9.32 0.89
CA GLY A 165 2.22 -8.87 0.85
C GLY A 165 2.44 -7.35 0.99
N GLU A 166 1.38 -6.53 0.93
CA GLU A 166 1.47 -5.06 0.96
C GLU A 166 0.67 -4.40 2.10
N TRP A 167 1.14 -3.21 2.52
CA TRP A 167 0.45 -2.33 3.48
C TRP A 167 -0.53 -1.39 2.75
N LEU A 168 -1.82 -1.67 2.89
CA LEU A 168 -2.92 -0.91 2.29
C LEU A 168 -3.45 0.15 3.26
N MET A 169 -3.74 1.36 2.78
CA MET A 169 -4.41 2.38 3.61
C MET A 169 -5.86 1.97 3.90
N ASP A 170 -6.23 1.84 5.18
CA ASP A 170 -7.59 1.44 5.59
C ASP A 170 -8.46 2.66 5.95
N LYS A 171 -7.86 3.66 6.60
CA LYS A 171 -8.51 4.95 6.93
C LYS A 171 -7.44 5.99 7.25
N TRP A 172 -7.74 7.27 6.98
CA TRP A 172 -7.11 8.38 7.67
C TRP A 172 -8.14 9.33 8.30
N SER A 173 -7.75 10.02 9.36
CA SER A 173 -8.54 11.09 9.99
C SER A 173 -7.62 12.12 10.63
N PHE A 174 -8.13 13.33 10.82
CA PHE A 174 -7.42 14.41 11.50
C PHE A 174 -8.31 15.15 12.48
N VAL A 175 -7.70 15.86 13.43
CA VAL A 175 -8.36 16.79 14.34
C VAL A 175 -7.56 18.10 14.43
N PHE A 176 -8.26 19.21 14.68
CA PHE A 176 -7.65 20.49 15.01
C PHE A 176 -7.51 20.60 16.54
N PRO A 177 -6.29 20.51 17.12
CA PRO A 177 -6.11 20.70 18.55
C PRO A 177 -6.30 22.17 18.94
N GLU A 178 -7.11 22.45 19.98
CA GLU A 178 -7.25 23.80 20.55
C GLU A 178 -5.92 24.35 21.11
N ASP A 179 -5.07 23.44 21.61
CA ASP A 179 -3.72 23.71 22.10
C ASP A 179 -2.85 22.48 21.80
N LEU A 180 -1.86 22.65 20.92
CA LEU A 180 -0.94 21.60 20.45
C LEU A 180 0.04 21.13 21.54
N LYS A 181 0.20 21.90 22.64
CA LYS A 181 1.04 21.57 23.81
C LYS A 181 2.46 21.14 23.44
N LEU A 182 3.08 21.90 22.54
CA LEU A 182 4.45 21.65 22.09
C LEU A 182 5.42 21.59 23.28
N THR A 183 6.14 20.48 23.36
CA THR A 183 7.34 20.38 24.20
C THR A 183 8.41 21.36 23.70
N LYS A 184 9.35 21.70 24.59
CA LYS A 184 10.51 22.53 24.21
C LYS A 184 11.33 21.84 23.11
N GLU A 185 11.38 20.51 23.13
CA GLU A 185 12.11 19.66 22.21
C GLU A 185 11.48 19.67 20.82
N GLU A 186 10.15 19.52 20.73
CA GLU A 186 9.40 19.68 19.46
C GLU A 186 9.54 21.09 18.89
N ALA A 187 9.33 22.14 19.70
CA ALA A 187 9.51 23.53 19.26
C ALA A 187 10.94 23.79 18.74
N ASN A 188 11.97 23.19 19.37
CA ASN A 188 13.35 23.25 18.90
C ASN A 188 13.65 22.42 17.64
N ARG A 189 12.77 21.49 17.23
CA ARG A 189 12.84 20.84 15.91
C ARG A 189 12.19 21.73 14.86
N ILE A 190 11.00 22.26 15.15
CA ILE A 190 10.23 23.16 14.26
C ILE A 190 11.08 24.36 13.84
N LEU A 191 11.70 25.06 14.80
CA LEU A 191 12.61 26.19 14.55
C LEU A 191 13.92 25.84 13.82
N LYS A 192 14.11 24.58 13.44
CA LYS A 192 15.27 24.07 12.67
C LYS A 192 14.86 23.31 11.41
N MET A 193 13.57 23.12 11.16
CA MET A 193 13.12 22.67 9.85
C MET A 193 13.44 23.77 8.84
N PRO A 194 13.88 23.44 7.62
CA PRO A 194 13.97 24.43 6.56
C PRO A 194 12.56 24.97 6.26
N ASP A 195 12.46 26.25 5.88
CA ASP A 195 11.27 26.76 5.22
C ASP A 195 11.00 25.92 3.96
N ASP A 196 9.89 25.16 3.91
CA ASP A 196 9.47 24.36 2.75
C ASP A 196 8.94 25.22 1.57
N LYS A 197 9.53 26.40 1.39
CA LYS A 197 9.33 27.32 0.25
C LYS A 197 10.00 26.84 -1.04
N ASN A 198 10.41 25.57 -1.11
CA ASN A 198 11.12 24.95 -2.22
C ASN A 198 10.55 23.58 -2.59
N VAL A 199 9.22 23.49 -2.74
CA VAL A 199 8.58 22.46 -3.57
C VAL A 199 7.99 23.18 -4.78
N SER A 200 8.56 22.92 -5.96
CA SER A 200 8.24 23.58 -7.24
C SER A 200 7.86 22.59 -8.32
#